data_AF-X0SSQ5-F1
#
_entry.id   AF-X0SSQ5-F1
#
_cell.length_a   1.000
_cell.length_b   1.000
_cell.length_c   1.000
_cell.angle_alpha   90.00
_cell.angle_beta   90.00
_cell.angle_gamma   90.00
#
_symmetry.space_group_name_H-M   'P 1'
#
loop_
_entity.id
_entity.type
_entity.pdbx_description
1 polymer ?
#
loop_
_entity_poly.entity_id
_entity_poly.type
_entity_poly.pdbx_seq_one_letter_code
_entity_poly.pdbx_strand_id
1 'polypeptide(L)'
;MKNIYIETIAPLLRGLTFDGERGNISILEDDSKKVDFAIDKIRSEETLPLYLKGVKNQNLLNKEQLVEKIISYTIDKFKDYIKKYKQKPKIVILENIGIFYLGESYDDAINVKNNFEDVLKNIKIKSKLSEPQGCTEKKNLKIITD
;
A
#
# COMPACT_ATOMS: atom_id res chain seq x y z
N MET A 1 -1.39 16.58 10.52
CA MET A 1 -1.85 17.01 9.18
C MET A 1 -2.51 15.89 8.35
N LYS A 2 -2.70 14.66 8.86
CA LYS A 2 -3.22 13.51 8.09
C LYS A 2 -4.74 13.55 7.81
N ASN A 3 -5.58 14.02 8.74
CA ASN A 3 -7.05 13.93 8.63
C ASN A 3 -7.64 14.55 7.36
N ILE A 4 -7.13 15.73 6.97
CA ILE A 4 -7.62 16.47 5.79
C ILE A 4 -7.52 15.64 4.51
N TYR A 5 -6.42 14.90 4.33
CA TYR A 5 -6.20 14.15 3.11
C TYR A 5 -7.05 12.89 3.05
N ILE A 6 -7.27 12.23 4.19
CA ILE A 6 -8.13 11.03 4.25
C ILE A 6 -9.57 11.38 3.85
N GLU A 7 -10.12 12.45 4.44
CA GLU A 7 -11.49 12.93 4.16
C GLU A 7 -11.67 13.37 2.71
N THR A 8 -10.59 13.77 2.04
CA THR A 8 -10.59 14.14 0.62
C THR A 8 -10.48 12.90 -0.28
N ILE A 9 -9.59 11.97 0.06
CA ILE A 9 -9.20 10.87 -0.83
C ILE A 9 -10.19 9.71 -0.77
N ALA A 10 -10.73 9.37 0.40
CA ALA A 10 -11.68 8.25 0.50
C ALA A 10 -12.94 8.46 -0.37
N PRO A 11 -13.61 9.63 -0.33
CA PRO A 11 -14.76 9.88 -1.21
C PRO A 11 -14.36 9.91 -2.69
N LEU A 12 -13.20 10.48 -3.03
CA LEU A 12 -12.69 10.49 -4.41
C LEU A 12 -12.51 9.07 -4.94
N LEU A 13 -11.82 8.20 -4.20
CA LEU A 13 -11.58 6.82 -4.61
C LEU A 13 -12.89 6.04 -4.76
N ARG A 14 -13.86 6.25 -3.86
CA ARG A 14 -15.20 5.69 -3.98
C ARG A 14 -15.93 6.17 -5.24
N GLY A 15 -15.80 7.44 -5.58
CA GLY A 15 -16.35 8.01 -6.82
C GLY A 15 -15.69 7.45 -8.08
N LEU A 16 -14.36 7.30 -8.09
CA LEU A 16 -13.61 6.76 -9.23
C LEU A 16 -13.87 5.26 -9.48
N THR A 17 -14.32 4.57 -8.44
CA THR A 17 -14.68 3.16 -8.50
C THR A 17 -16.16 2.92 -8.73
N PHE A 18 -16.99 3.97 -8.70
CA PHE A 18 -18.43 3.91 -8.98
C PHE A 18 -18.71 3.32 -10.37
N ASP A 19 -19.74 2.49 -10.47
CA ASP A 19 -20.15 1.80 -11.70
C ASP A 19 -21.60 2.09 -12.12
N GLY A 20 -22.37 2.81 -11.30
CA GLY A 20 -23.77 3.15 -11.59
C GLY A 20 -24.76 2.67 -10.53
N GLU A 21 -24.43 1.62 -9.77
CA GLU A 21 -25.41 0.97 -8.87
C GLU A 21 -25.07 1.17 -7.40
N ARG A 22 -23.81 0.93 -7.01
CA ARG A 22 -23.33 1.11 -5.63
C ARG A 22 -21.86 1.50 -5.70
N GLY A 23 -21.51 2.69 -5.23
CA GLY A 23 -20.10 3.08 -5.19
C GLY A 23 -19.29 2.13 -4.34
N ASN A 24 -18.22 1.57 -4.91
CA ASN A 24 -17.37 0.59 -4.25
C ASN A 24 -16.97 1.09 -2.86
N ILE A 25 -17.07 0.19 -1.89
CA ILE A 25 -16.75 0.48 -0.51
C ILE A 25 -15.23 0.52 -0.38
N SER A 26 -14.75 1.52 0.36
CA SER A 26 -13.32 1.67 0.65
C SER A 26 -13.08 1.53 2.16
N ILE A 27 -12.01 0.82 2.52
CA ILE A 27 -11.54 0.67 3.90
C ILE A 27 -10.12 1.23 3.96
N LEU A 28 -9.82 1.99 5.02
CA LEU A 28 -8.52 2.64 5.21
C LEU A 28 -7.73 1.97 6.34
N GLU A 29 -6.43 1.81 6.11
CA GLU A 29 -5.42 1.53 7.14
C GLU A 29 -4.34 2.63 7.09
N ASP A 30 -4.12 3.34 8.19
CA ASP A 30 -3.25 4.53 8.26
C ASP A 30 -1.91 4.29 8.99
N ASP A 31 -1.60 3.04 9.31
CA ASP A 31 -0.33 2.64 9.93
C ASP A 31 0.83 2.87 8.93
N SER A 32 1.60 3.93 9.16
CA SER A 32 2.72 4.30 8.31
C SER A 32 3.80 3.21 8.23
N LYS A 33 4.00 2.42 9.30
CA LYS A 33 4.98 1.33 9.27
C LYS A 33 4.53 0.22 8.31
N LYS A 34 3.22 -0.03 8.23
CA LYS A 34 2.66 -0.97 7.24
C LYS A 34 2.75 -0.39 5.83
N VAL A 35 2.50 0.91 5.65
CA VAL A 35 2.62 1.59 4.34
C VAL A 35 4.04 1.48 3.80
N ASP A 36 5.05 1.86 4.59
CA ASP A 36 6.46 1.81 4.15
C ASP A 36 6.89 0.38 3.82
N PHE A 37 6.52 -0.58 4.67
CA PHE A 37 6.80 -1.99 4.46
C PHE A 37 6.11 -2.57 3.20
N ALA A 38 4.88 -2.15 2.92
CA ALA A 38 4.14 -2.54 1.73
C ALA A 38 4.86 -2.04 0.45
N ILE A 39 5.32 -0.79 0.44
CA ILE A 39 5.98 -0.17 -0.72
C ILE A 39 7.23 -0.94 -1.15
N ASP A 40 8.05 -1.36 -0.19
CA ASP A 40 9.33 -2.03 -0.47
C ASP A 40 9.16 -3.45 -1.05
N LYS A 41 8.04 -4.10 -0.79
CA LYS A 41 7.87 -5.55 -1.02
C LYS A 41 6.90 -5.95 -2.11
N ILE A 42 5.98 -5.08 -2.52
CA ILE A 42 4.92 -5.43 -3.47
C ILE A 42 5.39 -5.46 -4.93
N ARG A 43 6.69 -5.32 -5.18
CA ARG A 43 7.26 -5.48 -6.53
C ARG A 43 7.22 -6.93 -7.05
N SER A 44 6.70 -7.92 -6.30
CA SER A 44 6.84 -9.34 -6.66
C SER A 44 5.59 -10.24 -6.71
N GLU A 45 4.35 -9.77 -6.53
CA GLU A 45 3.16 -10.67 -6.52
C GLU A 45 1.93 -10.17 -7.30
N GLU A 46 1.00 -11.09 -7.61
CA GLU A 46 -0.14 -10.96 -8.56
C GLU A 46 -1.16 -9.84 -8.24
N THR A 47 -1.22 -9.37 -7.00
CA THR A 47 -2.04 -8.21 -6.63
C THR A 47 -1.21 -6.94 -6.77
N LEU A 48 -1.36 -6.25 -7.91
CA LEU A 48 -0.65 -5.00 -8.18
C LEU A 48 -1.41 -3.81 -7.56
N PRO A 49 -1.04 -3.29 -6.39
CA PRO A 49 -1.64 -2.08 -5.85
C PRO A 49 -1.30 -0.89 -6.75
N LEU A 50 -2.20 0.09 -6.76
CA LEU A 50 -1.88 1.40 -7.27
C LEU A 50 -1.03 2.14 -6.23
N TYR A 51 0.26 2.25 -6.49
CA TYR A 51 1.15 3.07 -5.68
C TYR A 51 1.11 4.53 -6.11
N LEU A 52 0.84 5.40 -5.15
CA LEU A 52 0.80 6.85 -5.30
C LEU A 52 1.87 7.46 -4.40
N LYS A 53 2.88 8.06 -5.03
CA LYS A 53 3.95 8.75 -4.31
C LYS A 53 3.38 9.96 -3.59
N GLY A 54 3.88 10.24 -2.40
CA GLY A 54 3.43 11.35 -1.58
C GLY A 54 3.64 12.67 -2.33
N VAL A 55 2.58 13.47 -2.47
CA VAL A 55 2.69 14.80 -3.07
C VAL A 55 3.39 15.72 -2.06
N LYS A 56 4.70 15.91 -2.25
CA LYS A 56 5.48 16.81 -1.39
C LYS A 56 5.04 18.26 -1.61
N ASN A 57 4.75 18.97 -0.51
CA ASN A 57 4.46 20.39 -0.55
C ASN A 57 5.75 21.23 -0.59
N GLN A 58 6.59 21.02 -1.61
CA GLN A 58 7.85 21.75 -1.75
C GLN A 58 7.65 23.24 -2.08
N ASN A 59 6.50 23.61 -2.63
CA ASN A 59 6.22 24.95 -3.14
C ASN A 59 5.44 25.83 -2.14
N LEU A 60 5.33 25.44 -0.86
CA LEU A 60 4.54 26.15 0.16
C LEU A 60 3.10 26.45 -0.31
N LEU A 61 2.50 25.51 -1.06
CA LEU A 61 1.11 25.63 -1.49
C LEU A 61 0.20 25.73 -0.28
N ASN A 62 -0.85 26.53 -0.42
CA ASN A 62 -1.91 26.55 0.57
C ASN A 62 -2.66 25.20 0.57
N LYS A 63 -3.48 24.98 1.61
CA LYS A 63 -4.18 23.71 1.83
C LYS A 63 -5.07 23.31 0.64
N GLU A 64 -5.77 24.25 0.02
CA GLU A 64 -6.68 24.00 -1.10
C GLU A 64 -5.93 23.58 -2.36
N GLN A 65 -4.89 24.33 -2.74
CA GLN A 65 -4.05 24.01 -3.90
C GLN A 65 -3.39 22.64 -3.77
N LEU A 66 -2.99 22.27 -2.55
CA LEU A 66 -2.40 20.97 -2.30
C LEU A 66 -3.43 19.85 -2.42
N VAL A 67 -4.66 20.07 -1.93
CA VAL A 67 -5.79 19.15 -2.12
C VAL A 67 -6.09 18.94 -3.60
N GLU A 68 -6.24 20.00 -4.38
CA GLU A 68 -6.49 19.91 -5.82
C GLU A 68 -5.39 19.14 -6.55
N LYS A 69 -4.13 19.40 -6.19
CA LYS A 69 -2.98 18.69 -6.77
C LYS A 69 -3.01 17.20 -6.46
N ILE A 70 -3.36 16.81 -5.22
CA ILE A 70 -3.48 15.40 -4.85
C ILE A 70 -4.65 14.75 -5.58
N ILE A 71 -5.79 15.43 -5.69
CA ILE A 71 -6.96 14.94 -6.44
C ILE A 71 -6.59 14.67 -7.89
N SER A 72 -6.02 15.67 -8.58
CA SER A 72 -5.62 15.52 -9.99
C SER A 72 -4.61 14.39 -10.18
N TYR A 73 -3.56 14.35 -9.34
CA TYR A 73 -2.56 13.29 -9.37
C TYR A 73 -3.17 11.89 -9.17
N THR A 74 -4.10 11.76 -8.23
CA THR A 74 -4.78 10.50 -7.93
C THR A 74 -5.64 10.05 -9.11
N ILE A 75 -6.43 10.96 -9.70
CA ILE A 75 -7.26 10.68 -10.87
C ILE A 75 -6.42 10.20 -12.05
N ASP A 76 -5.35 10.91 -12.37
CA ASP A 76 -4.49 10.58 -13.52
C ASP A 76 -3.84 9.21 -13.35
N LYS A 77 -3.32 8.92 -12.15
CA LYS A 77 -2.71 7.62 -11.84
C LYS A 77 -3.71 6.48 -11.83
N PHE A 78 -4.94 6.72 -11.39
CA PHE A 78 -6.01 5.74 -11.44
C PHE A 78 -6.39 5.39 -12.89
N LYS A 79 -6.49 6.41 -13.76
CA LYS A 79 -6.72 6.22 -15.21
C LYS A 79 -5.57 5.47 -15.89
N ASP A 80 -4.32 5.86 -15.59
CA ASP A 80 -3.12 5.18 -16.09
C ASP A 80 -3.15 3.68 -15.74
N TYR A 81 -3.51 3.36 -14.49
CA TYR A 81 -3.61 1.99 -14.01
C TYR A 81 -4.65 1.19 -14.80
N ILE A 82 -5.87 1.71 -14.93
CA ILE A 82 -6.94 1.03 -15.69
C ILE A 82 -6.52 0.83 -17.15
N LYS A 83 -5.91 1.84 -17.77
CA LYS A 83 -5.45 1.74 -19.16
C LYS A 83 -4.43 0.62 -19.35
N LYS A 84 -3.50 0.48 -18.40
CA LYS A 84 -2.40 -0.50 -18.41
C LYS A 84 -2.87 -1.92 -18.09
N TYR A 85 -3.69 -2.07 -17.05
CA TYR A 85 -4.05 -3.39 -16.51
C TYR A 85 -5.46 -3.86 -16.88
N LYS A 86 -6.25 -3.03 -17.57
CA LYS A 86 -7.64 -3.30 -17.98
C LYS A 86 -8.57 -3.64 -16.81
N GLN A 87 -8.20 -3.26 -15.60
CA GLN A 87 -8.98 -3.47 -14.39
C GLN A 87 -8.86 -2.26 -13.45
N LYS A 88 -9.87 -2.07 -12.57
CA LYS A 88 -9.80 -1.09 -11.48
C LYS A 88 -8.83 -1.61 -10.40
N PRO A 89 -8.02 -0.75 -9.77
CA PRO A 89 -7.20 -1.16 -8.65
C PRO A 89 -8.09 -1.56 -7.46
N LYS A 90 -7.75 -2.67 -6.81
CA LYS A 90 -8.40 -3.11 -5.55
C LYS A 90 -7.69 -2.58 -4.31
N ILE A 91 -6.44 -2.14 -4.46
CA ILE A 91 -5.62 -1.62 -3.37
C ILE A 91 -4.94 -0.34 -3.88
N VAL A 92 -5.04 0.74 -3.11
CA VAL A 92 -4.37 2.01 -3.39
C VAL A 92 -3.50 2.36 -2.20
N ILE A 93 -2.20 2.49 -2.42
CA ILE A 93 -1.24 2.86 -1.38
C ILE A 93 -0.82 4.29 -1.65
N LEU A 94 -1.14 5.20 -0.73
CA LEU A 94 -0.79 6.61 -0.83
C LEU A 94 0.21 6.96 0.26
N GLU A 95 1.45 7.23 -0.15
CA GLU A 95 2.58 7.48 0.76
C GLU A 95 2.23 8.59 1.78
N ASN A 96 2.57 8.38 3.05
CA ASN A 96 2.27 9.27 4.18
C ASN A 96 0.78 9.46 4.54
N ILE A 97 -0.14 8.84 3.79
CA ILE A 97 -1.59 8.90 4.05
C ILE A 97 -2.08 7.54 4.57
N GLY A 98 -1.95 6.48 3.78
CA GLY A 98 -2.46 5.16 4.16
C GLY A 98 -2.68 4.21 2.98
N ILE A 99 -3.23 3.05 3.30
CA ILE A 99 -3.63 2.00 2.37
C ILE A 99 -5.15 1.99 2.29
N PHE A 100 -5.68 2.10 1.08
CA PHE A 100 -7.10 1.99 0.80
C PHE A 100 -7.37 0.65 0.12
N TYR A 101 -8.30 -0.12 0.69
CA TYR A 101 -8.81 -1.36 0.12
C TYR A 101 -10.17 -1.08 -0.49
N LEU A 102 -10.35 -1.45 -1.75
CA LEU A 102 -11.51 -1.13 -2.57
C LEU A 102 -12.22 -2.44 -2.92
N GLY A 103 -13.54 -2.47 -2.76
CA GLY A 103 -14.36 -3.62 -3.11
C GLY A 103 -15.79 -3.24 -3.47
N GLU A 104 -16.50 -4.11 -4.19
CA GLU A 104 -17.89 -3.89 -4.59
C GLU A 104 -18.84 -3.88 -3.37
N SER A 105 -18.45 -4.57 -2.30
CA SER A 105 -19.12 -4.57 -1.00
C SER A 105 -18.11 -4.35 0.13
N TYR A 106 -18.61 -4.17 1.35
CA TYR A 106 -17.76 -4.08 2.54
C TYR A 106 -16.99 -5.38 2.75
N ASP A 107 -17.67 -6.53 2.58
CA ASP A 107 -17.05 -7.84 2.73
C ASP A 107 -15.97 -8.10 1.66
N ASP A 108 -16.19 -7.63 0.42
CA ASP A 108 -15.17 -7.70 -0.63
C ASP A 108 -13.93 -6.86 -0.25
N ALA A 109 -14.13 -5.62 0.22
CA ALA A 109 -13.03 -4.78 0.68
C ALA A 109 -12.28 -5.39 1.88
N ILE A 110 -12.98 -6.04 2.82
CA ILE A 110 -12.38 -6.78 3.93
C ILE A 110 -11.57 -7.98 3.43
N ASN A 111 -12.10 -8.75 2.48
CA ASN A 111 -11.40 -9.89 1.90
C ASN A 111 -10.11 -9.44 1.20
N VAL A 112 -10.17 -8.35 0.43
CA VAL A 112 -8.99 -7.73 -0.17
C VAL A 112 -7.97 -7.32 0.89
N LYS A 113 -8.42 -6.69 1.99
CA LYS A 113 -7.55 -6.31 3.12
C LYS A 113 -6.86 -7.53 3.72
N ASN A 114 -7.62 -8.55 4.11
CA ASN A 114 -7.10 -9.73 4.79
C ASN A 114 -6.08 -10.48 3.92
N ASN A 115 -6.42 -10.72 2.65
CA ASN A 115 -5.53 -11.37 1.69
C ASN A 115 -4.21 -10.60 1.53
N PHE A 116 -4.30 -9.28 1.43
CA PHE A 116 -3.12 -8.44 1.30
C PHE A 116 -2.26 -8.40 2.58
N GLU A 117 -2.88 -8.33 3.75
CA GLU A 117 -2.14 -8.43 5.01
C GLU A 117 -1.44 -9.77 5.17
N ASP A 118 -2.04 -10.87 4.73
CA ASP A 118 -1.42 -12.18 4.77
C ASP A 118 -0.26 -12.29 3.78
N VAL A 119 -0.39 -11.70 2.58
CA VAL A 119 0.75 -11.51 1.67
C VAL A 119 1.87 -10.73 2.36
N LEU A 120 1.58 -9.60 2.98
CA LEU A 120 2.58 -8.80 3.70
C LEU A 120 3.26 -9.58 4.83
N LYS A 121 2.50 -10.36 5.62
CA LYS A 121 3.05 -11.24 6.67
C LYS A 121 3.96 -12.31 6.08
N ASN A 122 3.55 -12.96 5.00
CA ASN A 122 4.34 -14.00 4.33
C ASN A 122 5.65 -13.42 3.77
N ILE A 123 5.61 -12.22 3.18
CA ILE A 123 6.84 -11.57 2.72
C ILE A 123 7.70 -11.14 3.93
N LYS A 124 7.11 -10.75 5.07
CA LYS A 124 7.84 -10.45 6.33
C LYS A 124 8.57 -11.69 6.87
N ILE A 125 7.93 -12.85 6.81
CA ILE A 125 8.52 -14.12 7.23
C ILE A 125 9.65 -14.52 6.26
N LYS A 126 9.42 -14.46 4.95
CA LYS A 126 10.47 -14.74 3.95
C LYS A 126 11.68 -13.83 4.11
N SER A 127 11.50 -12.53 4.34
CA SER A 127 12.64 -11.62 4.55
C SER A 127 13.40 -11.88 5.85
N LYS A 128 12.69 -12.31 6.90
CA LYS A 128 13.30 -12.66 8.18
C LYS A 128 14.04 -14.00 8.11
N LEU A 129 13.60 -14.91 7.25
CA LEU A 129 14.32 -16.15 6.93
C LEU A 129 15.49 -15.94 5.96
N SER A 130 15.48 -14.88 5.15
CA SER A 130 16.56 -14.57 4.21
C SER A 130 17.68 -13.72 4.81
N GLU A 131 17.55 -13.24 6.06
CA GLU A 131 18.73 -12.82 6.81
C GLU A 131 19.57 -14.08 7.06
N PRO A 132 20.84 -14.12 6.64
CA PRO A 132 21.69 -15.24 6.99
C PRO A 132 21.81 -15.21 8.50
N GLN A 133 21.16 -16.16 9.19
CA GLN A 133 21.66 -16.64 10.45
C GLN A 133 23.06 -17.19 10.14
N GLY A 134 24.06 -16.32 10.23
CA GLY A 134 25.44 -16.72 10.41
C GLY A 134 25.53 -17.45 11.73
N CYS A 135 25.08 -18.71 11.75
CA CYS A 135 25.50 -19.69 12.73
C CYS A 135 27.00 -19.84 12.55
N THR A 136 27.75 -18.96 13.22
CA THR A 136 29.12 -19.27 13.59
C THR A 136 29.03 -20.37 14.63
N GLU A 137 28.94 -21.62 14.17
CA GLU A 137 29.36 -22.76 14.96
C GLU A 137 30.85 -22.55 15.28
N LYS A 138 31.14 -21.90 16.41
CA LYS A 138 32.45 -21.99 17.04
C LYS A 138 32.62 -23.42 17.57
N LYS A 139 32.99 -24.35 16.69
CA LYS A 139 33.56 -25.64 17.11
C LYS A 139 34.96 -25.37 17.63
N ASN A 140 35.06 -25.27 18.96
CA ASN A 140 36.33 -25.38 19.68
C ASN A 140 36.92 -26.77 19.44
N LEU A 141 37.77 -26.92 18.42
CA LEU A 141 38.67 -28.06 18.29
C LEU A 141 39.84 -27.83 19.26
N LYS A 142 39.69 -28.33 20.48
CA LYS A 142 40.82 -28.57 21.39
C LYS A 142 41.60 -29.75 20.81
N ILE A 143 42.73 -29.46 20.18
CA ILE A 143 43.75 -30.47 19.90
C ILE A 143 44.37 -30.82 21.25
N ILE A 144 44.25 -32.08 21.66
CA ILE A 144 45.04 -32.65 22.74
C ILE A 144 45.88 -33.75 22.10
N THR A 145 47.18 -33.49 21.98
CA THR A 145 48.23 -34.50 21.80
C THR A 145 48.92 -34.65 23.15
N ASP A 146 48.78 -35.82 23.76
CA ASP A 146 49.87 -36.75 24.14
C ASP A 146 49.25 -38.07 24.60
#